data_AF-A0A7S3J9B2-F1
#
_entry.id   AF-A0A7S3J9B2-F1
#
_cell.length_a   1.000
_cell.length_b   1.000
_cell.length_c   1.000
_cell.angle_alpha   90.00
_cell.angle_beta   90.00
_cell.angle_gamma   90.00
#
_symmetry.space_group_name_H-M   'P 1'
#
loop_
_entity.id
_entity.type
_entity.pdbx_description
1 polymer ?
#
loop_
_entity_poly.entity_id
_entity_poly.type
_entity_poly.pdbx_seq_one_letter_code
_entity_poly.pdbx_strand_id
1 'polypeptide(L)'
;AAAKKRGVGSIDAPVSGGDIGAKNGQVVAMCGGDQEDFDKVLPLLECYSKTAKLMGGAGKGQHTKAVNQIMISTTMIGLSEAFIYSHKAGLDIEEMMDLLSGGAANSFSLMKLGPRMLKRDFDPGFYVEHFCKDLSIIQD
;
A
#
# COMPACT_ATOMS: atom_id res chain seq x y z
N ALA A 1 -13.76 -20.99 2.31
CA ALA A 1 -14.16 -22.43 2.25
C ALA A 1 -14.16 -23.12 3.61
N ALA A 2 -13.07 -23.08 4.38
CA ALA A 2 -13.00 -23.75 5.70
C ALA A 2 -13.99 -23.18 6.74
N ALA A 3 -14.13 -21.85 6.81
CA ALA A 3 -15.06 -21.19 7.74
C ALA A 3 -16.53 -21.58 7.48
N LYS A 4 -16.95 -21.58 6.20
CA LYS A 4 -18.30 -22.01 5.79
C LYS A 4 -18.67 -23.42 6.24
N LYS A 5 -17.72 -24.37 6.23
CA LYS A 5 -17.96 -25.74 6.74
C LYS A 5 -18.31 -25.77 8.23
N ARG A 6 -18.03 -24.70 8.97
CA ARG A 6 -18.35 -24.52 10.38
C ARG A 6 -19.52 -23.55 10.61
N GLY A 7 -20.22 -23.14 9.55
CA GLY A 7 -21.30 -22.16 9.64
C GLY A 7 -20.85 -20.72 9.93
N VAL A 8 -19.59 -20.39 9.64
CA VAL A 8 -19.00 -19.06 9.92
C VAL A 8 -18.58 -18.38 8.61
N GLY A 9 -18.87 -17.08 8.50
CA GLY A 9 -18.41 -16.23 7.41
C GLY A 9 -16.93 -15.84 7.54
N SER A 10 -16.26 -15.53 6.43
CA SER A 10 -14.84 -15.14 6.46
C SER A 10 -14.54 -14.14 5.36
N ILE A 11 -13.91 -13.03 5.75
CA ILE A 11 -13.40 -12.00 4.85
C ILE A 11 -11.88 -11.86 5.05
N ASP A 12 -11.11 -11.97 3.97
CA ASP A 12 -9.72 -11.49 3.97
C ASP A 12 -9.71 -9.99 3.67
N ALA A 13 -9.22 -9.16 4.60
CA ALA A 13 -9.25 -7.70 4.48
C ALA A 13 -7.88 -7.04 4.75
N PRO A 14 -6.83 -7.33 3.96
CA PRO A 14 -5.57 -6.58 4.04
C PRO A 14 -5.78 -5.09 3.78
N VAL A 15 -4.89 -4.26 4.35
CA VAL A 15 -4.98 -2.80 4.29
C VAL A 15 -3.73 -2.14 3.71
N SER A 16 -3.87 -0.90 3.25
CA SER A 16 -2.77 -0.03 2.83
C SER A 16 -2.96 1.38 3.39
N GLY A 17 -1.89 2.01 3.89
CA GLY A 17 -1.93 3.35 4.50
C GLY A 17 -1.06 3.54 5.76
N GLY A 18 -0.42 2.48 6.26
CA GLY A 18 0.50 2.54 7.41
C GLY A 18 -0.20 2.71 8.76
N ASP A 19 0.59 2.77 9.83
CA ASP A 19 0.10 2.86 11.21
C ASP A 19 -0.61 4.20 11.48
N ILE A 20 -0.06 5.31 10.98
CA ILE A 20 -0.66 6.65 11.07
C ILE A 20 -1.98 6.67 10.30
N GLY A 21 -2.00 6.08 9.10
CA GLY A 21 -3.23 5.95 8.33
C GLY A 21 -4.30 5.18 9.08
N ALA A 22 -3.94 4.08 9.76
CA ALA A 22 -4.90 3.28 10.52
C ALA A 22 -5.45 4.05 11.73
N LYS A 23 -4.58 4.72 12.50
CA LYS A 23 -4.97 5.56 13.65
C LYS A 23 -5.93 6.69 13.25
N ASN A 24 -5.78 7.24 12.04
CA ASN A 24 -6.58 8.36 11.54
C ASN A 24 -7.79 7.93 10.70
N GLY A 25 -8.10 6.64 10.62
CA GLY A 25 -9.22 6.17 9.82
C GLY A 25 -9.01 6.32 8.30
N GLN A 26 -7.76 6.36 7.84
CA GLN A 26 -7.39 6.71 6.46
C GLN A 26 -6.90 5.54 5.61
N VAL A 27 -6.84 4.31 6.14
CA VAL A 27 -6.39 3.16 5.33
C VAL A 27 -7.43 2.80 4.27
N VAL A 28 -6.97 2.15 3.21
CA VAL A 28 -7.85 1.45 2.27
C VAL A 28 -7.86 -0.04 2.60
N ALA A 29 -9.03 -0.64 2.69
CA ALA A 29 -9.23 -2.06 2.96
C ALA A 29 -9.64 -2.80 1.68
N MET A 30 -8.89 -3.86 1.36
CA MET A 30 -9.04 -4.67 0.15
C MET A 30 -9.66 -6.00 0.55
N CYS A 31 -10.96 -6.18 0.34
CA CYS A 31 -11.71 -7.30 0.91
C CYS A 31 -11.91 -8.42 -0.11
N GLY A 32 -11.76 -9.68 0.31
CA GLY A 32 -12.13 -10.87 -0.45
C GLY A 32 -13.10 -11.73 0.36
N GLY A 33 -14.12 -12.28 -0.30
CA GLY A 33 -15.12 -13.13 0.34
C GLY A 33 -16.49 -13.07 -0.34
N ASP A 34 -17.54 -13.44 0.39
CA ASP A 34 -18.91 -13.37 -0.09
C ASP A 34 -19.53 -12.01 0.24
N GLN A 35 -20.39 -11.52 -0.65
CA GLN A 35 -21.07 -10.22 -0.47
C GLN A 35 -21.83 -10.14 0.85
N GLU A 36 -22.56 -11.20 1.22
CA GLU A 36 -23.37 -11.25 2.44
C GLU A 36 -22.50 -11.10 3.71
N ASP A 37 -21.32 -11.71 3.74
CA ASP A 37 -20.39 -11.59 4.87
C ASP A 37 -19.70 -10.23 4.90
N PHE A 38 -19.38 -9.68 3.72
CA PHE A 38 -18.79 -8.35 3.58
C PHE A 38 -19.74 -7.28 4.09
N ASP A 39 -21.01 -7.31 3.70
CA ASP A 39 -22.02 -6.34 4.12
C ASP A 39 -22.19 -6.31 5.65
N LYS A 40 -22.08 -7.48 6.31
CA LYS A 40 -22.14 -7.58 7.78
C LYS A 40 -20.95 -6.94 8.47
N VAL A 41 -19.74 -7.02 7.90
CA VAL A 41 -18.52 -6.48 8.52
C VAL A 41 -18.19 -5.06 8.06
N LEU A 42 -18.79 -4.57 6.97
CA LEU A 42 -18.52 -3.25 6.40
C LEU A 42 -18.61 -2.11 7.44
N PRO A 43 -19.61 -2.04 8.33
CA PRO A 43 -19.67 -0.98 9.36
C PRO A 43 -18.45 -0.98 10.29
N LEU A 44 -17.85 -2.15 10.54
CA LEU A 44 -16.65 -2.29 11.37
C LEU A 44 -15.40 -1.84 10.60
N LEU A 45 -15.32 -2.18 9.31
CA LEU A 45 -14.21 -1.75 8.45
C LEU A 45 -14.20 -0.22 8.29
N GLU A 46 -15.36 0.41 8.17
CA GLU A 46 -15.52 1.87 8.04
C GLU A 46 -15.09 2.64 9.30
N CYS A 47 -14.98 1.98 10.45
CA CYS A 47 -14.50 2.64 11.68
C CYS A 47 -13.02 3.04 11.61
N TYR A 48 -12.22 2.37 10.77
CA TYR A 48 -10.77 2.61 10.68
C TYR A 48 -10.25 2.75 9.24
N SER A 49 -11.10 2.57 8.24
CA SER A 49 -10.73 2.72 6.83
C SER A 49 -11.46 3.90 6.20
N LYS A 50 -10.75 4.63 5.33
CA LYS A 50 -11.36 5.63 4.46
C LYS A 50 -12.25 4.97 3.41
N THR A 51 -11.88 3.76 3.01
CA THR A 51 -12.60 3.00 1.99
C THR A 51 -12.36 1.52 2.22
N ALA A 52 -13.44 0.74 2.22
CA ALA A 52 -13.40 -0.72 2.15
C ALA A 52 -14.16 -1.18 0.89
N LYS A 53 -13.57 -2.08 0.11
CA LYS A 53 -14.21 -2.64 -1.09
C LYS A 53 -14.03 -4.14 -1.19
N LEU A 54 -15.08 -4.84 -1.62
CA LEU A 54 -15.03 -6.24 -2.01
C LEU A 54 -14.45 -6.37 -3.42
N MET A 55 -13.36 -7.13 -3.55
CA MET A 55 -12.58 -7.33 -4.77
C MET A 55 -12.90 -8.67 -5.45
N GLY A 56 -13.91 -9.38 -4.95
CA GLY A 56 -14.34 -10.69 -5.40
C GLY A 56 -14.35 -11.72 -4.27
N GLY A 57 -14.33 -13.00 -4.64
CA GLY A 57 -14.36 -14.12 -3.70
C GLY A 57 -13.16 -14.21 -2.74
N ALA A 58 -13.16 -15.23 -1.90
CA ALA A 58 -12.10 -15.47 -0.93
C ALA A 58 -10.69 -15.45 -1.57
N GLY A 59 -9.75 -14.77 -0.92
CA GLY A 59 -8.37 -14.56 -1.37
C GLY A 59 -8.19 -13.38 -2.32
N LYS A 60 -9.26 -12.80 -2.88
CA LYS A 60 -9.13 -11.66 -3.79
C LYS A 60 -8.67 -10.38 -3.09
N GLY A 61 -8.93 -10.22 -1.79
CA GLY A 61 -8.34 -9.13 -0.99
C GLY A 61 -6.81 -9.27 -0.91
N GLN A 62 -6.32 -10.47 -0.61
CA GLN A 62 -4.88 -10.79 -0.60
C GLN A 62 -4.22 -10.57 -1.97
N HIS A 63 -4.82 -11.04 -3.05
CA HIS A 63 -4.28 -10.77 -4.40
C HIS A 63 -4.29 -9.28 -4.75
N THR A 64 -5.32 -8.54 -4.31
CA THR A 64 -5.34 -7.08 -4.48
C THR A 64 -4.20 -6.42 -3.72
N LYS A 65 -3.91 -6.88 -2.50
CA LYS A 65 -2.75 -6.42 -1.72
C LYS A 65 -1.43 -6.77 -2.39
N ALA A 66 -1.29 -7.95 -2.98
CA ALA A 66 -0.13 -8.33 -3.77
C ALA A 66 0.12 -7.34 -4.93
N VAL A 67 -0.91 -7.03 -5.71
CA VAL A 67 -0.83 -6.01 -6.79
C VAL A 67 -0.36 -4.66 -6.24
N ASN A 68 -0.91 -4.21 -5.10
CA ASN A 68 -0.48 -2.98 -4.44
C ASN A 68 1.01 -3.01 -4.06
N GLN A 69 1.51 -4.11 -3.50
CA GLN A 69 2.92 -4.21 -3.09
C GLN A 69 3.88 -4.24 -4.29
N ILE A 70 3.49 -4.88 -5.41
CA ILE A 70 4.26 -4.82 -6.67
C ILE A 70 4.36 -3.38 -7.19
N MET A 71 3.25 -2.64 -7.18
CA MET A 71 3.26 -1.23 -7.62
C MET A 71 4.16 -0.38 -6.72
N ILE A 72 4.08 -0.57 -5.40
CA ILE A 72 4.94 0.14 -4.44
C ILE A 72 6.41 -0.19 -4.70
N SER A 73 6.79 -1.45 -4.92
CA SER A 73 8.19 -1.81 -5.20
C SER A 73 8.73 -1.10 -6.42
N THR A 74 7.96 -1.10 -7.50
CA THR A 74 8.41 -0.51 -8.76
C THR A 74 8.58 1.00 -8.66
N THR A 75 7.65 1.68 -7.98
CA THR A 75 7.76 3.13 -7.76
C THR A 75 8.92 3.50 -6.85
N MET A 76 9.22 2.71 -5.82
CA MET A 76 10.37 2.94 -4.93
C MET A 76 11.71 2.75 -5.64
N ILE A 77 11.83 1.71 -6.47
CA ILE A 77 13.03 1.46 -7.29
C ILE A 77 13.21 2.61 -8.27
N GLY A 78 12.16 2.98 -9.01
CA GLY A 78 12.21 4.09 -9.97
C GLY A 78 12.59 5.42 -9.31
N LEU A 79 12.06 5.71 -8.12
CA LEU A 79 12.44 6.90 -7.35
C LEU A 79 13.92 6.90 -6.96
N SER A 80 14.44 5.74 -6.51
CA SER A 80 15.83 5.59 -6.10
C SER A 80 16.78 5.80 -7.29
N GLU A 81 16.48 5.20 -8.44
CA GLU A 81 17.26 5.39 -9.67
C GLU A 81 17.19 6.83 -10.16
N ALA A 82 16.00 7.45 -10.14
CA ALA A 82 15.83 8.85 -10.52
C ALA A 82 16.65 9.79 -9.64
N PHE A 83 16.71 9.58 -8.33
CA PHE A 83 17.50 10.43 -7.43
C PHE A 83 19.00 10.27 -7.65
N ILE A 84 19.48 9.05 -7.89
CA ILE A 84 20.88 8.81 -8.25
C ILE A 84 21.23 9.51 -9.56
N TYR A 85 20.35 9.42 -10.56
CA TYR A 85 20.53 10.10 -11.84
C TYR A 85 20.55 11.63 -11.67
N SER A 86 19.54 12.19 -10.99
CA SER A 86 19.42 13.63 -10.73
C SER A 86 20.64 14.18 -10.01
N HIS A 87 21.14 13.47 -9.00
CA HIS A 87 22.37 13.83 -8.31
C HIS A 87 23.58 13.87 -9.24
N LYS A 88 23.77 12.83 -10.08
CA LYS A 88 24.88 12.77 -11.06
C LYS A 88 24.76 13.83 -12.16
N ALA A 89 23.54 14.20 -12.53
CA ALA A 89 23.26 15.24 -13.50
C ALA A 89 23.40 16.67 -12.91
N GLY A 90 23.61 16.81 -11.60
CA GLY A 90 23.72 18.10 -10.93
C GLY A 90 22.40 18.84 -10.76
N LEU A 91 21.27 18.12 -10.74
CA LEU A 91 19.96 18.70 -10.52
C LEU A 91 19.74 18.99 -9.03
N ASP A 92 19.02 20.08 -8.73
CA ASP A 92 18.39 20.25 -7.44
C ASP A 92 17.24 19.25 -7.31
N ILE A 93 17.39 18.32 -6.37
CA ILE A 93 16.44 17.22 -6.20
C ILE A 93 15.13 17.73 -5.60
N GLU A 94 15.16 18.75 -4.73
CA GLU A 94 13.95 19.31 -4.12
C GLU A 94 13.11 20.05 -5.17
N GLU A 95 13.74 20.91 -5.97
CA GLU A 95 13.04 21.60 -7.08
C GLU A 95 12.50 20.62 -8.12
N MET A 96 13.29 19.59 -8.47
CA MET A 96 12.87 18.54 -9.40
C MET A 96 11.66 17.76 -8.87
N MET A 97 11.66 17.39 -7.60
CA MET A 97 10.53 16.71 -6.98
C MET A 97 9.27 17.59 -6.99
N ASP A 98 9.40 18.87 -6.64
CA ASP A 98 8.27 19.82 -6.61
C ASP A 98 7.65 19.94 -8.01
N LEU A 99 8.47 20.17 -9.04
CA LEU A 99 8.02 20.27 -10.43
C LEU A 99 7.35 18.98 -10.91
N LEU A 100 7.98 17.81 -10.67
CA LEU A 100 7.47 16.53 -11.16
C LEU A 100 6.23 16.03 -10.40
N SER A 101 5.97 16.52 -9.19
CA SER A 101 4.77 16.19 -8.43
C SER A 101 3.47 16.63 -9.11
N GLY A 102 3.53 17.64 -9.97
CA GLY A 102 2.40 18.10 -10.78
C GLY A 102 2.17 17.27 -12.06
N GLY A 103 3.09 16.37 -12.41
CA GLY A 103 3.10 15.64 -13.68
C GLY A 103 2.79 14.15 -13.55
N ALA A 104 2.99 13.43 -14.66
CA ALA A 104 2.75 11.99 -14.75
C ALA A 104 3.66 11.13 -13.84
N ALA A 105 4.78 11.70 -13.36
CA ALA A 105 5.70 11.05 -12.42
C ALA A 105 5.20 11.06 -10.96
N ASN A 106 4.11 11.79 -10.68
CA ASN A 106 3.56 11.88 -9.34
C ASN A 106 3.19 10.49 -8.78
N SER A 107 3.63 10.22 -7.57
CA SER A 107 3.35 8.97 -6.87
C SER A 107 3.42 9.17 -5.36
N PHE A 108 2.80 8.24 -4.61
CA PHE A 108 2.94 8.22 -3.15
C PHE A 108 4.42 8.16 -2.74
N SER A 109 5.23 7.34 -3.43
CA SER A 109 6.66 7.20 -3.17
C SER A 109 7.39 8.53 -3.34
N LEU A 110 7.16 9.27 -4.43
CA LEU A 110 7.76 10.59 -4.65
C LEU A 110 7.38 11.57 -3.53
N MET A 111 6.08 11.66 -3.21
CA MET A 111 5.55 12.68 -2.29
C MET A 111 5.81 12.38 -0.81
N LYS A 112 5.90 11.11 -0.43
CA LYS A 112 6.05 10.70 0.98
C LYS A 112 7.44 10.17 1.30
N LEU A 113 8.07 9.43 0.39
CA LEU A 113 9.38 8.83 0.65
C LEU A 113 10.51 9.73 0.15
N GLY A 114 10.32 10.47 -0.95
CA GLY A 114 11.32 11.39 -1.51
C GLY A 114 11.91 12.37 -0.48
N PRO A 115 11.09 13.16 0.25
CA PRO A 115 11.59 14.08 1.26
C PRO A 115 12.34 13.39 2.41
N ARG A 116 11.95 12.16 2.76
CA ARG A 116 12.60 11.38 3.82
C ARG A 116 13.96 10.87 3.36
N MET A 117 14.05 10.39 2.13
CA MET A 117 15.31 9.96 1.51
C MET A 117 16.33 11.11 1.47
N LEU A 118 15.90 12.32 1.09
CA LEU A 118 16.75 13.52 1.09
C LEU A 118 17.26 13.86 2.49
N LYS A 119 16.39 13.80 3.49
CA LYS A 119 16.73 14.06 4.90
C LYS A 119 17.47 12.91 5.58
N ARG A 120 17.64 11.77 4.91
CA ARG A 120 18.13 10.50 5.48
C ARG A 120 17.34 10.07 6.72
N ASP A 121 16.05 10.37 6.73
CA ASP A 121 15.11 9.93 7.75
C ASP A 121 14.60 8.53 7.38
N PHE A 122 15.10 7.53 8.10
CA PHE A 122 14.76 6.13 7.90
C PHE A 122 13.91 5.56 9.04
N ASP A 123 13.29 6.42 9.86
CA ASP A 123 12.41 5.95 10.93
C ASP A 123 11.27 5.10 10.33
N PRO A 124 10.94 3.96 10.95
CA PRO A 124 10.09 2.97 10.31
C PRO A 124 8.63 3.46 10.22
N GLY A 125 8.16 3.70 8.98
CA GLY A 125 6.72 3.74 8.67
C GLY A 125 6.19 2.40 8.17
N PHE A 126 7.08 1.58 7.59
CA PHE A 126 6.87 0.20 7.20
C PHE A 126 8.23 -0.49 7.13
N TYR A 127 8.40 -1.60 7.83
CA TYR A 127 9.68 -2.32 7.89
C TYR A 127 10.02 -2.97 6.55
N VAL A 128 11.30 -2.93 6.18
CA VAL A 128 11.77 -3.52 4.91
C VAL A 128 11.55 -5.04 4.92
N GLU A 129 11.66 -5.68 6.09
CA GLU A 129 11.42 -7.10 6.28
C GLU A 129 9.95 -7.46 5.99
N HIS A 130 9.00 -6.60 6.40
CA HIS A 130 7.59 -6.79 6.07
C HIS A 130 7.34 -6.60 4.57
N PHE A 131 8.04 -5.67 3.95
CA PHE A 131 7.98 -5.45 2.51
C PHE A 131 8.50 -6.66 1.73
N CYS A 132 9.68 -7.16 2.09
CA CYS A 132 10.26 -8.36 1.48
C CYS A 132 9.39 -9.60 1.70
N LYS A 133 8.83 -9.78 2.90
CA LYS A 133 7.86 -10.85 3.19
C LYS A 133 6.62 -10.75 2.29
N ASP A 134 6.07 -9.55 2.12
CA ASP A 134 4.91 -9.37 1.26
C ASP A 134 5.23 -9.72 -0.20
N LEU A 135 6.42 -9.37 -0.70
CA LEU A 135 6.84 -9.75 -2.05
C LEU A 135 7.17 -11.24 -2.20
N SER A 136 7.69 -11.90 -1.16
CA SER A 136 7.96 -13.35 -1.21
C SER A 136 6.67 -14.16 -1.32
N ILE A 137 5.61 -13.76 -0.60
CA ILE A 137 4.28 -14.40 -0.68
C ILE A 137 3.70 -14.36 -2.11
N ILE A 138 4.14 -13.43 -2.95
CA ILE A 138 3.69 -13.29 -4.35
C ILE A 138 4.40 -14.29 -5.27
N GLN A 139 5.62 -14.69 -4.90
CA GLN A 139 6.45 -15.59 -5.71
C GLN A 139 6.11 -17.07 -5.50
N ASP A 140 5.43 -17.38 -4.40
CA ASP A 140 4.93 -18.72 -4.05
C ASP A 140 3.51 -18.98 -4.62
#